data_AF-A0A401Q4J5-F1
#
_entry.id   AF-A0A401Q4J5-F1
#
_cell.length_a   1.000
_cell.length_b   1.000
_cell.length_c   1.000
_cell.angle_alpha   90.00
_cell.angle_beta   90.00
_cell.angle_gamma   90.00
#
_symmetry.space_group_name_H-M   'P 1'
#
loop_
_entity.id
_entity.type
_entity.pdbx_description
1 polymer ?
#
loop_
_entity_poly.entity_id
_entity_poly.type
_entity_poly.pdbx_seq_one_letter_code
_entity_poly.pdbx_strand_id
1 'polypeptide(L)'
;MLVNVAVCEISSLHNRCLVVVMGKSESQMDIVERNPPKSKKSCKSWTSLEIGLTTIVVLLLIVLIALIALYATRKDKTCTTPSCVGAAARIIENMDQAADPCNNFYQYACGGWLKKHVIPETSSRYSTFDILRDEMEVILKAVVGVRWTD
;
A
#
# COMPACT_ATOMS: atom_id res chain seq x y z
N MET A 1 -17.11 -6.24 4.39
CA MET A 1 -16.43 -6.85 3.23
C MET A 1 -17.46 -7.11 2.14
N LEU A 2 -17.76 -6.10 1.34
CA LEU A 2 -18.48 -6.22 0.06
C LEU A 2 -17.91 -5.08 -0.79
N VAL A 3 -16.93 -5.38 -1.65
CA VAL A 3 -16.42 -4.36 -2.58
C VAL A 3 -17.37 -4.38 -3.76
N ASN A 4 -18.33 -3.47 -3.76
CA ASN A 4 -19.15 -3.18 -4.93
C ASN A 4 -18.22 -2.57 -5.99
N VAL A 5 -17.80 -3.38 -6.96
CA VAL A 5 -17.06 -2.90 -8.12
C VAL A 5 -18.08 -2.29 -9.07
N ALA A 6 -18.29 -0.97 -8.93
CA ALA A 6 -18.92 -0.19 -9.98
C ALA A 6 -17.93 -0.10 -11.14
N VAL A 7 -18.14 -0.92 -12.17
CA VAL A 7 -17.46 -0.72 -13.45
C VAL A 7 -18.07 0.55 -14.03
N CYS A 8 -17.34 1.66 -13.91
CA CYS A 8 -17.66 2.91 -14.57
C CYS A 8 -17.61 2.63 -16.09
N GLU A 9 -18.78 2.43 -16.69
CA GLU A 9 -18.92 2.33 -18.14
C GLU A 9 -18.29 3.57 -18.77
N ILE A 10 -17.16 3.39 -19.45
CA ILE A 10 -16.62 4.38 -20.39
C ILE A 10 -17.51 4.32 -21.62
N SER A 11 -18.73 4.85 -21.47
CA SER A 11 -19.63 5.16 -22.57
C SER A 11 -19.30 6.57 -23.06
N SER A 12 -18.15 6.72 -23.72
CA SER A 12 -17.91 7.89 -24.58
C SER A 12 -17.05 7.47 -25.76
N LEU A 13 -17.58 7.71 -26.97
CA LEU A 13 -17.08 7.32 -28.29
C LEU A 13 -17.36 5.88 -28.78
N HIS A 14 -18.62 5.50 -28.91
CA HIS A 14 -19.19 5.16 -30.23
C HIS A 14 -20.71 4.96 -30.12
N ASN A 15 -21.44 5.49 -31.09
CA ASN A 15 -22.90 5.57 -31.14
C ASN A 15 -23.60 4.21 -31.36
N ARG A 16 -23.42 3.23 -30.46
CA ARG A 16 -24.06 1.90 -30.53
C ARG A 16 -24.86 1.64 -29.26
N CYS A 17 -26.18 1.84 -29.35
CA CYS A 17 -27.13 1.32 -28.36
C CYS A 17 -27.03 -0.22 -28.31
N LEU A 18 -26.32 -0.76 -27.34
CA LEU A 18 -26.59 -2.12 -26.86
C LEU A 18 -27.75 -2.00 -25.87
N VAL A 19 -28.94 -2.43 -26.29
CA VAL A 19 -30.07 -2.59 -25.39
C VAL A 19 -29.79 -3.84 -24.54
N VAL A 20 -29.24 -3.67 -23.33
CA VAL A 20 -29.32 -4.71 -22.29
C VAL A 20 -30.72 -4.61 -21.69
N VAL A 21 -31.64 -5.45 -22.16
CA VAL A 21 -32.94 -5.61 -21.48
C VAL A 21 -32.68 -6.37 -20.18
N MET A 22 -32.60 -5.66 -19.06
CA MET A 22 -32.87 -6.22 -17.73
C MET A 22 -34.35 -6.03 -17.45
N GLY A 23 -35.16 -6.98 -17.92
CA GLY A 23 -36.59 -7.01 -17.65
C GLY A 23 -36.88 -7.82 -16.39
N LYS A 24 -37.21 -7.13 -15.29
CA LYS A 24 -37.90 -7.69 -14.12
C LYS A 24 -39.20 -6.93 -13.93
N SER A 25 -40.35 -7.58 -14.12
CA SER A 25 -41.60 -7.39 -13.37
C SER A 25 -42.69 -8.32 -13.90
N GLU A 26 -43.61 -8.65 -13.00
CA GLU A 26 -44.56 -9.76 -12.97
C GLU A 26 -45.71 -9.75 -14.01
N SER A 27 -46.40 -10.89 -14.09
CA SER A 27 -47.80 -11.18 -14.52
C SER A 27 -48.72 -9.96 -14.78
N GLN A 28 -49.68 -9.90 -15.71
CA GLN A 28 -50.60 -10.85 -16.36
C GLN A 28 -51.40 -10.07 -17.46
N MET A 29 -51.87 -10.72 -18.55
CA MET A 29 -53.06 -10.44 -19.42
C MET A 29 -53.26 -9.01 -20.03
N ASP A 30 -53.85 -8.73 -21.20
CA ASP A 30 -54.65 -9.42 -22.22
C ASP A 30 -54.71 -8.54 -23.52
N ILE A 31 -54.89 -9.21 -24.67
CA ILE A 31 -55.61 -8.82 -25.92
C ILE A 31 -55.16 -7.63 -26.81
N VAL A 32 -55.13 -7.96 -28.12
CA VAL A 32 -55.10 -7.15 -29.36
C VAL A 32 -53.74 -6.91 -30.03
N GLU A 33 -53.57 -7.67 -31.11
CA GLU A 33 -52.59 -7.54 -32.17
C GLU A 33 -52.66 -6.16 -32.84
N ARG A 34 -51.58 -5.36 -32.70
CA ARG A 34 -51.16 -4.41 -33.75
C ARG A 34 -49.70 -4.70 -34.06
N ASN A 35 -49.44 -5.09 -35.30
CA ASN A 35 -48.13 -5.37 -35.84
C ASN A 35 -47.52 -4.07 -36.40
N PRO A 36 -46.55 -3.39 -35.74
CA PRO A 36 -45.78 -2.34 -36.39
C PRO A 36 -44.64 -2.96 -37.23
N PRO A 37 -44.23 -2.32 -38.33
CA PRO A 37 -43.30 -2.90 -39.30
C PRO A 37 -41.98 -3.28 -38.62
N LYS A 38 -41.51 -4.51 -38.87
CA LYS A 38 -40.17 -4.97 -38.48
C LYS A 38 -39.12 -4.03 -39.09
N SER A 39 -38.71 -3.02 -38.33
CA SER A 39 -37.53 -2.23 -38.61
C SER A 39 -36.35 -3.20 -38.70
N LYS A 40 -35.79 -3.34 -39.89
CA LYS A 40 -34.58 -4.13 -40.15
C LYS A 40 -33.45 -3.53 -39.31
N LYS A 41 -33.22 -4.07 -38.11
CA LYS A 41 -31.94 -3.89 -37.42
C LYS A 41 -30.90 -4.62 -38.28
N SER A 42 -30.18 -3.86 -39.10
CA SER A 42 -29.06 -4.38 -39.90
C SER A 42 -28.04 -4.96 -38.93
N CYS A 43 -28.02 -6.28 -38.83
CA CYS A 43 -27.00 -7.02 -38.09
C CYS A 43 -25.73 -6.91 -38.93
N LYS A 44 -24.85 -5.97 -38.58
CA LYS A 44 -23.54 -5.86 -39.24
C LYS A 44 -22.80 -7.16 -38.93
N SER A 45 -22.50 -7.95 -39.95
CA SER A 45 -21.63 -9.13 -39.84
C SER A 45 -20.30 -8.67 -39.26
N TRP A 46 -20.03 -9.00 -38.00
CA TRP A 46 -18.73 -8.78 -37.39
C TRP A 46 -17.76 -9.79 -37.98
N THR A 47 -16.58 -9.34 -38.40
CA THR A 47 -15.53 -10.25 -38.85
C THR A 47 -15.02 -11.04 -37.63
N SER A 48 -14.87 -12.36 -37.76
CA SER A 48 -14.45 -13.24 -36.65
C SER A 48 -13.16 -12.80 -35.96
N LEU A 49 -12.33 -12.04 -36.70
CA LEU A 49 -11.06 -11.49 -36.26
C LEU A 49 -11.20 -10.31 -35.29
N GLU A 50 -12.23 -9.46 -35.47
CA GLU A 50 -12.53 -8.34 -34.55
C GLU A 50 -13.08 -8.83 -33.19
N ILE A 51 -13.88 -9.89 -33.21
CA ILE A 51 -14.39 -10.52 -31.97
C ILE A 51 -13.22 -11.19 -31.19
N GLY A 52 -12.30 -11.84 -31.90
CA GLY A 52 -11.10 -12.39 -31.28
C GLY A 52 -10.24 -11.31 -30.62
N LEU A 53 -10.01 -10.19 -31.31
CA LEU A 53 -9.21 -9.09 -30.77
C LEU A 53 -9.85 -8.45 -29.53
N THR A 54 -11.17 -8.22 -29.58
CA THR A 54 -11.89 -7.62 -28.45
C THR A 54 -11.91 -8.53 -27.22
N THR A 55 -12.07 -9.85 -27.39
CA THR A 55 -12.02 -10.78 -26.25
C THR A 55 -10.63 -10.84 -25.63
N ILE A 56 -9.55 -10.87 -26.42
CA ILE A 56 -8.16 -10.87 -25.93
C ILE A 56 -7.85 -9.60 -25.14
N VAL A 57 -8.23 -8.43 -25.66
CA VAL A 57 -8.00 -7.15 -24.97
C VAL A 57 -8.75 -7.13 -23.63
N VAL A 58 -10.01 -7.59 -23.59
CA VAL A 58 -10.78 -7.66 -22.36
C VAL A 58 -10.13 -8.62 -21.34
N LEU A 59 -9.65 -9.78 -21.78
CA LEU A 59 -8.95 -10.72 -20.89
C LEU A 59 -7.66 -10.12 -20.32
N LEU A 60 -6.87 -9.42 -21.14
CA LEU A 60 -5.66 -8.75 -20.67
C LEU A 60 -5.97 -7.65 -19.65
N LEU A 61 -7.03 -6.88 -19.86
CA LEU A 61 -7.48 -5.86 -18.90
C LEU A 61 -7.93 -6.48 -17.57
N ILE A 62 -8.66 -7.60 -17.61
CA ILE A 62 -9.09 -8.32 -16.40
C ILE A 62 -7.87 -8.81 -15.61
N VAL A 63 -6.87 -9.38 -16.30
CA VAL A 63 -5.61 -9.83 -15.66
C VAL A 63 -4.87 -8.65 -15.03
N LEU A 64 -4.76 -7.53 -15.74
CA LEU A 64 -4.12 -6.30 -15.23
C LEU A 64 -4.82 -5.79 -13.96
N ILE A 65 -6.14 -5.71 -13.97
CA ILE A 65 -6.95 -5.28 -12.83
C ILE A 65 -6.77 -6.24 -11.64
N ALA A 66 -6.76 -7.55 -11.89
CA ALA A 66 -6.54 -8.56 -10.86
C ALA A 66 -5.15 -8.42 -10.21
N LEU A 67 -4.10 -8.18 -11.00
CA LEU A 67 -2.74 -7.95 -10.49
C LEU A 67 -2.66 -6.67 -9.64
N ILE A 68 -3.29 -5.59 -10.07
CA ILE A 68 -3.36 -4.33 -9.30
C ILE A 68 -4.10 -4.54 -7.98
N ALA A 69 -5.22 -5.27 -7.99
CA ALA A 69 -5.98 -5.60 -6.78
C ALA A 69 -5.18 -6.49 -5.80
N LEU A 70 -4.44 -7.47 -6.31
CA LEU A 70 -3.53 -8.29 -5.51
C LEU A 70 -2.40 -7.46 -4.88
N TYR A 71 -1.86 -6.48 -5.61
CA TYR A 71 -0.85 -5.57 -5.08
C TYR A 71 -1.43 -4.62 -4.02
N ALA A 72 -2.59 -4.03 -4.28
CA ALA A 72 -3.25 -3.09 -3.35
C ALA A 72 -3.74 -3.76 -2.06
N THR A 73 -4.06 -5.06 -2.11
CA THR A 73 -4.45 -5.84 -0.93
C THR A 73 -3.26 -6.42 -0.17
N ARG A 74 -2.04 -6.27 -0.69
CA ARG A 74 -0.81 -6.62 0.03
C ARG A 74 -0.65 -5.65 1.20
N LYS A 75 -1.14 -6.06 2.36
CA LYS A 75 -0.86 -5.36 3.62
C LYS A 75 0.60 -5.61 3.97
N ASP A 76 1.42 -4.58 3.88
CA ASP A 76 2.78 -4.64 4.38
C ASP A 76 2.75 -4.86 5.91
N LYS A 77 3.56 -5.81 6.38
CA LYS A 77 3.68 -6.14 7.82
C LYS A 77 4.61 -5.16 8.56
N THR A 78 5.09 -4.13 7.87
CA THR A 78 6.07 -3.19 8.41
C THR A 78 5.39 -2.03 9.11
N CYS A 79 5.91 -1.67 10.28
CA CYS A 79 5.44 -0.50 11.03
C CYS A 79 6.04 0.78 10.43
N THR A 80 5.20 1.71 10.02
CA THR A 80 5.60 3.03 9.49
C THR A 80 5.26 4.19 10.43
N THR A 81 4.92 3.89 11.68
CA THR A 81 4.70 4.93 12.69
C THR A 81 6.00 5.68 12.96
N PRO A 82 5.95 6.98 13.35
CA PRO A 82 7.15 7.77 13.60
C PRO A 82 8.07 7.12 14.64
N SER A 83 7.50 6.48 15.68
CA SER A 83 8.27 5.76 16.71
C SER A 83 9.03 4.56 16.13
N CYS A 84 8.40 3.78 15.23
CA CYS A 84 9.05 2.65 14.57
C CYS A 84 10.18 3.10 13.65
N VAL A 85 9.94 4.16 12.87
CA VAL A 85 10.95 4.72 11.96
C VAL A 85 12.14 5.28 12.74
N GLY A 86 11.89 6.02 13.83
CA GLY A 86 12.95 6.53 14.70
C GLY A 86 13.76 5.42 15.38
N ALA A 87 13.10 4.38 15.88
CA ALA A 87 13.79 3.22 16.46
C ALA A 87 14.62 2.47 15.41
N ALA A 88 14.07 2.23 14.21
CA ALA A 88 14.78 1.56 13.13
C ALA A 88 16.01 2.35 12.68
N ALA A 89 15.90 3.67 12.55
CA ALA A 89 17.02 4.54 12.20
C ALA A 89 18.17 4.41 13.22
N ARG A 90 17.86 4.49 14.52
CA ARG A 90 18.87 4.33 15.59
C ARG A 90 19.55 2.96 15.56
N ILE A 91 18.81 1.89 15.27
CA ILE A 91 19.38 0.54 15.16
C ILE A 91 20.34 0.46 13.98
N ILE A 92 19.93 0.95 12.81
CA ILE A 92 20.75 0.93 11.58
C ILE A 92 22.01 1.77 11.75
N GLU A 93 21.93 2.93 12.39
CA GLU A 93 23.08 3.82 12.61
C GLU A 93 24.17 3.22 13.50
N ASN A 94 23.81 2.30 14.39
CA ASN A 94 24.72 1.65 15.32
C ASN A 94 25.32 0.35 14.76
N MET A 95 24.70 -0.20 13.72
CA MET A 95 25.05 -1.46 13.08
C MET A 95 26.20 -1.29 12.07
N ASP A 96 27.07 -2.30 11.97
CA ASP A 96 28.10 -2.43 10.94
C ASP A 96 27.75 -3.60 10.01
N GLN A 97 27.10 -3.30 8.88
CA GLN A 97 26.67 -4.32 7.91
C GLN A 97 27.82 -5.03 7.18
N ALA A 98 29.06 -4.54 7.32
CA ALA A 98 30.24 -5.19 6.77
C ALA A 98 30.72 -6.37 7.63
N ALA A 99 30.33 -6.43 8.90
CA ALA A 99 30.67 -7.53 9.79
C ALA A 99 29.68 -8.68 9.62
N ASP A 100 30.17 -9.92 9.66
CA ASP A 100 29.30 -11.10 9.59
C ASP A 100 28.63 -11.35 10.96
N PRO A 101 27.29 -11.31 11.06
CA PRO A 101 26.58 -11.54 12.31
C PRO A 101 26.76 -12.95 12.87
N CYS A 102 27.05 -13.95 12.03
CA CYS A 102 27.28 -15.33 12.48
C CYS A 102 28.64 -15.51 13.14
N ASN A 103 29.62 -14.67 12.80
CA ASN A 103 30.97 -14.72 13.34
C ASN A 103 31.16 -13.76 14.52
N ASN A 104 30.67 -12.52 14.42
CA ASN A 104 30.79 -11.53 15.48
C ASN A 104 29.55 -10.62 15.51
N PHE A 105 28.52 -11.09 16.21
CA PHE A 105 27.28 -10.34 16.38
C PHE A 105 27.48 -8.99 17.08
N TYR A 106 28.47 -8.87 17.98
CA TYR A 106 28.75 -7.60 18.66
C TYR A 106 29.28 -6.55 17.68
N GLN A 107 30.23 -6.93 16.82
CA GLN A 107 30.74 -6.05 15.78
C GLN A 107 29.64 -5.70 14.77
N TYR A 108 28.79 -6.65 14.39
CA TYR A 108 27.65 -6.38 13.52
C TYR A 108 26.65 -5.42 14.15
N ALA A 109 26.23 -5.64 15.40
CA ALA A 109 25.19 -4.84 16.03
C ALA A 109 25.68 -3.47 16.54
N CYS A 110 26.93 -3.36 16.96
CA CYS A 110 27.48 -2.19 17.64
C CYS A 110 28.70 -1.56 16.94
N GLY A 111 29.22 -2.17 15.87
CA GLY A 111 30.43 -1.69 15.19
C GLY A 111 30.28 -0.29 14.60
N GLY A 112 29.08 0.10 14.17
CA GLY A 112 28.78 1.46 13.74
C GLY A 112 28.85 2.46 14.89
N TRP A 113 28.34 2.08 16.06
CA TRP A 113 28.39 2.91 17.27
C TRP A 113 29.83 3.11 17.76
N LEU A 114 30.63 2.03 17.78
CA LEU A 114 32.04 2.05 18.18
C LEU A 114 32.90 2.96 17.29
N LYS A 115 32.60 3.03 15.98
CA LYS A 115 33.30 3.93 15.05
C LYS A 115 32.97 5.40 15.27
N LYS A 116 31.76 5.69 15.77
CA LYS A 116 31.26 7.06 15.96
C LYS A 116 31.59 7.63 17.36
N HIS A 117 31.67 6.77 18.37
CA HIS A 117 31.82 7.18 19.76
C HIS A 117 33.16 6.70 20.33
N VAL A 118 34.08 7.65 20.54
CA VAL A 118 35.35 7.41 21.23
C VAL A 118 35.14 7.67 22.72
N ILE A 119 35.78 6.85 23.56
CA ILE A 119 35.73 7.00 25.02
C ILE A 119 36.37 8.34 25.39
N PRO A 120 35.65 9.27 26.03
CA PRO A 120 36.22 10.54 26.47
C PRO A 120 37.19 10.32 27.64
N GLU A 121 38.21 11.18 27.79
CA GLU A 121 39.25 11.01 28.82
C GLU A 121 38.73 11.01 30.26
N THR A 122 37.53 11.57 30.46
CA THR A 122 36.86 11.64 31.77
C THR A 122 36.22 10.31 32.20
N SER A 123 36.15 9.32 31.31
CA SER A 123 35.39 8.10 31.52
C SER A 123 36.23 6.85 31.23
N SER A 124 36.14 5.84 32.09
CA SER A 124 36.84 4.56 31.88
C SER A 124 36.07 3.61 30.96
N ARG A 125 34.78 3.88 30.73
CA ARG A 125 33.87 3.13 29.84
C ARG A 125 32.88 4.10 29.24
N TYR A 126 32.43 3.82 28.02
CA TYR A 126 31.39 4.58 27.35
C TYR A 126 30.42 3.62 26.67
N SER A 127 29.14 3.77 26.98
CA SER A 127 28.04 2.92 26.52
C SER A 127 26.78 3.76 26.33
N THR A 128 25.79 3.23 25.63
CA THR A 128 24.46 3.84 25.50
C THR A 128 23.83 4.19 26.86
N PHE A 129 24.15 3.43 27.92
CA PHE A 129 23.68 3.72 29.28
C PHE A 129 24.32 4.97 29.89
N ASP A 130 25.54 5.33 29.49
CA ASP A 130 26.16 6.59 29.92
C ASP A 130 25.41 7.76 29.29
N ILE A 131 25.12 7.69 27.98
CA ILE A 131 24.33 8.71 27.26
C ILE A 131 22.97 8.92 27.92
N LEU A 132 22.26 7.83 28.24
CA LEU A 132 20.96 7.90 28.94
C LEU A 132 21.06 8.55 30.32
N ARG A 133 22.14 8.28 31.07
CA ARG A 133 22.36 8.89 32.38
C ARG A 133 22.64 10.38 32.27
N ASP A 134 23.44 10.78 31.29
CA ASP A 134 23.73 12.19 31.01
C ASP A 134 22.44 12.94 30.65
N GLU A 135 21.59 12.36 29.80
CA GLU A 135 20.26 12.91 29.47
C GLU A 135 19.37 13.04 30.72
N MET A 136 19.34 12.04 31.58
CA MET A 136 18.58 12.11 32.84
C MET A 136 19.14 13.17 33.80
N GLU A 137 20.45 13.33 33.88
CA GLU A 137 21.09 14.35 34.72
C GLU A 137 20.71 15.77 34.27
N VAL A 138 20.64 16.01 32.95
CA VAL A 138 20.18 17.29 32.40
C VAL A 138 18.75 17.59 32.85
N ILE A 139 17.85 16.62 32.76
CA ILE A 139 16.45 16.77 33.20
C ILE A 139 16.40 17.03 34.71
N LEU A 140 17.18 16.29 35.50
CA LEU A 140 17.24 16.48 36.95
C LEU A 140 17.75 17.88 37.32
N LYS A 141 18.80 18.36 36.66
CA LYS A 141 19.33 19.73 36.85
C LYS A 141 18.30 20.79 36.51
N ALA A 142 17.49 20.60 35.46
CA ALA A 142 16.42 21.52 35.13
C ALA A 142 15.36 21.57 36.25
N VAL A 143 14.90 20.42 36.73
CA VAL A 143 13.87 20.34 37.78
C VAL A 143 14.36 20.84 39.15
N VAL A 144 15.61 20.54 39.49
CA VAL A 144 16.23 20.99 40.74
C VAL A 144 16.55 22.48 40.66
N GLY A 145 17.10 22.95 39.54
CA GLY A 145 17.44 24.35 39.30
C GLY A 145 16.23 25.28 39.36
N VAL A 146 15.08 24.87 38.81
CA VAL A 146 13.81 25.61 38.89
C VAL A 146 13.34 25.81 40.34
N ARG A 147 13.70 24.92 41.27
CA ARG A 147 13.24 24.98 42.67
C ARG A 147 14.09 25.85 43.59
N TRP A 148 15.27 26.27 43.18
CA TRP A 148 16.13 27.15 43.98
C TRP A 148 15.92 28.64 43.69
N THR A 149 15.03 28.99 42.76
CA THR A 149 14.77 30.36 42.31
C THR A 149 13.38 30.91 42.67
N ASP A 150 12.56 30.14 43.41
CA ASP A 150 11.31 30.56 44.06
C ASP A 150 11.49 30.63 45.59
#